data_AF-A0A1Q7BGE2-F1
#
_entry.id   AF-A0A1Q7BGE2-F1
#
_cell.length_a   1.000
_cell.length_b   1.000
_cell.length_c   1.000
_cell.angle_alpha   90.00
_cell.angle_beta   90.00
_cell.angle_gamma   90.00
#
_symmetry.space_group_name_H-M   'P 1'
#
loop_
_entity.id
_entity.type
_entity.pdbx_description
1 polymer ?
#
loop_
_entity_poly.entity_id
_entity_poly.type
_entity_poly.pdbx_seq_one_letter_code
_entity_poly.pdbx_strand_id
1 'polypeptide(L)'
;MLLAGALSLTACAWAAGPAKADFRLCNNTGNRVGIAIGYKENEGWTTEGWWNISARSCETVLRGALVARFYYIYAVDYDRGGEWSGQAFMCTREKEFTIRGTDDCLARGYDRTGFFEVDTGDQPSWTVQLTESADQAPMQPLQSRVPMLQTPPAAGRPSAPTPPSRSRN
;
A
#
# COMPACT_ATOMS: atom_id res chain seq x y z
N MET A 1 66.88 -29.86 -11.18
CA MET A 1 65.47 -29.99 -11.63
C MET A 1 64.58 -29.31 -10.62
N LEU A 2 64.17 -28.06 -10.89
CA LEU A 2 63.16 -27.34 -10.11
C LEU A 2 62.07 -26.95 -11.11
N LEU A 3 60.94 -27.66 -11.09
CA LEU A 3 59.76 -27.36 -11.90
C LEU A 3 58.89 -26.38 -11.10
N ALA A 4 58.88 -25.11 -11.51
CA ALA A 4 57.94 -24.12 -11.00
C ALA A 4 56.59 -24.30 -11.71
N GLY A 5 55.57 -24.77 -10.97
CA GLY A 5 54.20 -24.89 -11.46
C GLY A 5 53.50 -23.53 -11.43
N ALA A 6 53.12 -23.02 -12.60
CA ALA A 6 52.27 -21.84 -12.72
C ALA A 6 50.80 -22.25 -12.55
N LEU A 7 50.20 -21.87 -11.42
CA LEU A 7 48.77 -22.03 -11.17
C LEU A 7 48.02 -20.86 -11.84
N SER A 8 47.52 -21.08 -13.05
CA SER A 8 46.66 -20.11 -13.74
C SER A 8 45.28 -20.06 -13.06
N LEU A 9 45.04 -19.01 -12.28
CA LEU A 9 43.73 -18.66 -11.73
C LEU A 9 42.86 -18.06 -12.85
N THR A 10 42.09 -18.91 -13.52
CA THR A 10 41.06 -18.46 -14.47
C THR A 10 39.88 -17.87 -13.70
N ALA A 11 39.83 -16.55 -13.57
CA ALA A 11 38.73 -15.84 -12.94
C ALA A 11 37.49 -15.89 -13.86
N CYS A 12 36.47 -16.66 -13.46
CA CYS A 12 35.14 -16.58 -14.07
C CYS A 12 34.51 -15.23 -13.74
N ALA A 13 34.59 -14.28 -14.69
CA ALA A 13 33.79 -13.07 -14.65
C ALA A 13 32.33 -13.44 -14.94
N TRP A 14 31.55 -13.68 -13.89
CA TRP A 14 30.09 -13.69 -13.99
C TRP A 14 29.62 -12.28 -14.34
N ALA A 15 29.17 -12.09 -15.58
CA ALA A 15 28.46 -10.91 -16.00
C ALA A 15 27.10 -10.87 -15.28
N ALA A 16 27.02 -10.12 -14.18
CA ALA A 16 25.74 -9.75 -13.60
C ALA A 16 24.98 -8.92 -14.65
N GLY A 17 23.89 -9.49 -15.19
CA GLY A 17 23.00 -8.76 -16.09
C GLY A 17 22.41 -7.52 -15.40
N PRO A 18 21.97 -6.51 -16.18
CA PRO A 18 21.42 -5.29 -15.60
C PRO A 18 20.21 -5.63 -14.72
N ALA A 19 20.32 -5.33 -13.43
CA ALA A 19 19.20 -5.44 -12.51
C ALA A 19 18.16 -4.39 -12.93
N LYS A 20 17.01 -4.85 -13.44
CA LYS A 20 15.91 -3.96 -13.80
C LYS A 20 15.23 -3.50 -12.52
N ALA A 21 15.33 -2.22 -12.24
CA ALA A 21 14.60 -1.57 -11.18
C ALA A 21 13.19 -1.29 -11.71
N ASP A 22 12.19 -2.08 -11.33
CA ASP A 22 10.82 -2.02 -11.85
C ASP A 22 9.82 -2.18 -10.67
N PHE A 23 8.61 -1.64 -10.81
CA PHE A 23 7.46 -2.01 -9.95
C PHE A 23 6.71 -3.16 -10.58
N ARG A 24 6.69 -4.30 -9.90
CA ARG A 24 6.02 -5.52 -10.38
C ARG A 24 4.85 -5.89 -9.50
N LEU A 25 3.85 -6.51 -10.11
CA LEU A 25 2.73 -7.08 -9.40
C LEU A 25 2.55 -8.54 -9.82
N CYS A 26 2.51 -9.42 -8.84
CA CYS A 26 2.34 -10.84 -8.99
C CYS A 26 0.93 -11.24 -8.55
N ASN A 27 0.14 -11.76 -9.47
CA ASN A 27 -1.16 -12.32 -9.20
C ASN A 27 -1.00 -13.80 -8.82
N ASN A 28 -1.02 -14.10 -7.52
CA ASN A 28 -1.00 -15.47 -7.00
C ASN A 28 -2.40 -16.05 -6.81
N THR A 29 -3.44 -15.42 -7.35
CA THR A 29 -4.79 -15.98 -7.33
C THR A 29 -4.99 -16.97 -8.49
N GLY A 30 -6.10 -17.70 -8.46
CA GLY A 30 -6.56 -18.54 -9.57
C GLY A 30 -7.27 -17.78 -10.70
N ASN A 31 -7.51 -16.47 -10.53
CA ASN A 31 -8.34 -15.67 -11.42
C ASN A 31 -7.53 -14.56 -12.10
N ARG A 32 -8.10 -13.95 -13.14
CA ARG A 32 -7.54 -12.78 -13.79
C ARG A 32 -7.84 -11.52 -12.98
N VAL A 33 -6.83 -10.69 -12.80
CA VAL A 33 -6.92 -9.47 -11.98
C VAL A 33 -6.63 -8.23 -12.82
N GLY A 34 -7.48 -7.23 -12.71
CA GLY A 34 -7.26 -5.88 -13.24
C GLY A 34 -6.60 -4.99 -12.19
N ILE A 35 -5.57 -4.24 -12.58
CA ILE A 35 -4.82 -3.36 -11.68
C ILE A 35 -4.91 -1.92 -12.14
N ALA A 36 -5.04 -1.01 -11.18
CA ALA A 36 -4.72 0.40 -11.31
C ALA A 36 -3.64 0.79 -10.30
N ILE A 37 -2.75 1.71 -10.66
CA ILE A 37 -1.70 2.26 -9.80
C ILE A 37 -1.87 3.77 -9.67
N GLY A 38 -1.63 4.28 -8.48
CA GLY A 38 -1.49 5.69 -8.18
C GLY A 38 -0.10 5.97 -7.64
N TYR A 39 0.52 7.05 -8.11
CA TYR A 39 1.82 7.49 -7.62
C TYR A 39 1.92 9.01 -7.67
N LYS A 40 2.82 9.54 -6.85
CA LYS A 40 3.14 10.96 -6.87
C LYS A 40 4.23 11.21 -7.91
N GLU A 41 3.97 12.11 -8.84
CA GLU A 41 4.94 12.58 -9.83
C GLU A 41 5.14 14.08 -9.63
N ASN A 42 6.37 14.48 -9.30
CA ASN A 42 6.69 15.84 -8.89
C ASN A 42 5.79 16.29 -7.72
N GLU A 43 5.03 17.36 -7.92
CA GLU A 43 4.09 17.93 -6.96
C GLU A 43 2.65 17.39 -7.13
N GLY A 44 2.40 16.58 -8.16
CA GLY A 44 1.06 16.11 -8.53
C GLY A 44 0.84 14.62 -8.33
N TRP A 45 -0.44 14.22 -8.28
CA TRP A 45 -0.85 12.82 -8.29
C TRP A 45 -1.15 12.34 -9.69
N THR A 46 -0.82 11.07 -9.96
CA THR A 46 -1.12 10.41 -11.22
C THR A 46 -1.69 9.04 -10.93
N THR A 47 -2.78 8.69 -11.59
CA THR A 47 -3.32 7.34 -11.61
C THR A 47 -3.32 6.78 -13.01
N GLU A 48 -3.01 5.50 -13.11
CA GLU A 48 -2.99 4.75 -14.36
C GLU A 48 -3.67 3.39 -14.17
N GLY A 49 -4.16 2.82 -15.25
CA GLY A 49 -4.84 1.53 -15.31
C GLY A 49 -5.36 1.28 -16.72
N TRP A 50 -5.90 0.13 -17.10
CA TRP A 50 -5.93 -1.12 -16.37
C TRP A 50 -4.83 -2.03 -16.91
N TRP A 51 -3.97 -2.51 -16.02
CA TRP A 51 -3.15 -3.69 -16.35
C TRP A 51 -3.97 -4.94 -16.14
N ASN A 52 -3.89 -5.86 -17.08
CA ASN A 52 -4.57 -7.14 -16.98
C ASN A 52 -3.54 -8.24 -16.71
N ILE A 53 -3.62 -8.85 -15.51
CA ILE A 53 -2.65 -9.83 -15.05
C ILE A 53 -3.34 -11.19 -14.96
N SER A 54 -2.84 -12.15 -15.73
CA SER A 54 -3.35 -13.52 -15.75
C SER A 54 -3.14 -14.21 -14.40
N ALA A 55 -3.93 -15.25 -14.12
CA ALA A 55 -3.75 -16.09 -12.94
C ALA A 55 -2.32 -16.62 -12.86
N ARG A 56 -1.75 -16.67 -11.65
CA ARG A 56 -0.40 -17.21 -11.38
C ARG A 56 0.71 -16.57 -12.22
N SER A 57 0.59 -15.28 -12.55
CA SER A 57 1.56 -14.55 -13.36
C SER A 57 1.98 -13.24 -12.71
N CYS A 58 3.10 -12.67 -13.16
CA CYS A 58 3.59 -11.38 -12.69
C CYS A 58 3.84 -10.44 -13.85
N GLU A 59 3.35 -9.20 -13.73
CA GLU A 59 3.55 -8.15 -14.72
C GLU A 59 4.30 -6.95 -14.14
N THR A 60 4.94 -6.20 -15.03
CA THR A 60 5.57 -4.92 -14.67
C THR A 60 4.57 -3.80 -14.92
N VAL A 61 4.10 -3.16 -13.85
CA VAL A 61 3.10 -2.08 -13.92
C VAL A 61 3.75 -0.71 -14.03
N LEU A 62 4.95 -0.54 -13.47
CA LEU A 62 5.76 0.67 -13.67
C LEU A 62 7.19 0.26 -14.01
N ARG A 63 7.75 0.84 -15.07
CA ARG A 63 9.12 0.56 -15.52
C ARG A 63 10.09 1.60 -15.00
N GLY A 64 11.30 1.16 -14.68
CA GLY A 64 12.36 2.04 -14.22
C GLY A 64 12.38 2.23 -12.71
N ALA A 65 13.49 2.82 -12.24
CA ALA A 65 13.76 2.95 -10.81
C ALA A 65 12.66 3.77 -10.11
N LEU A 66 12.16 3.22 -9.01
CA LEU A 66 11.14 3.87 -8.19
C LEU A 66 11.74 5.11 -7.53
N VAL A 67 11.11 6.25 -7.77
CA VAL A 67 11.54 7.56 -7.23
C VAL A 67 10.74 7.98 -5.99
N ALA A 68 9.56 7.37 -5.79
CA ALA A 68 8.74 7.54 -4.61
C ALA A 68 8.85 6.33 -3.67
N ARG A 69 8.59 6.57 -2.39
CA ARG A 69 8.48 5.52 -1.35
C ARG A 69 7.10 4.85 -1.32
N PHE A 70 6.05 5.63 -1.58
CA PHE A 70 4.67 5.15 -1.47
C PHE A 70 4.04 5.06 -2.85
N TYR A 71 3.48 3.90 -3.14
CA TYR A 71 2.64 3.65 -4.31
C TYR A 71 1.28 3.16 -3.85
N TYR A 72 0.26 3.43 -4.65
CA TYR A 72 -1.13 3.14 -4.31
C TYR A 72 -1.65 2.16 -5.34
N ILE A 73 -2.30 1.09 -4.93
CA ILE A 73 -2.79 0.04 -5.83
C ILE A 73 -4.28 -0.16 -5.59
N TYR A 74 -5.01 -0.34 -6.69
CA TYR A 74 -6.36 -0.87 -6.68
C TYR A 74 -6.40 -2.07 -7.59
N ALA A 75 -7.04 -3.15 -7.15
CA ALA A 75 -7.14 -4.37 -7.94
C ALA A 75 -8.56 -4.93 -7.93
N VAL A 76 -8.98 -5.56 -9.02
CA VAL A 76 -10.30 -6.17 -9.18
C VAL A 76 -10.13 -7.59 -9.70
N ASP A 77 -10.77 -8.55 -9.04
CA ASP A 77 -10.90 -9.91 -9.57
C ASP A 77 -12.00 -9.92 -10.63
N TYR A 78 -11.62 -10.12 -11.90
CA TYR A 78 -12.57 -10.06 -13.01
C TYR A 78 -13.45 -11.30 -13.14
N ASP A 79 -13.09 -12.41 -12.50
CA ASP A 79 -13.77 -13.68 -12.71
C ASP A 79 -14.71 -14.02 -11.55
N ARG A 80 -14.26 -13.85 -10.30
CA ARG A 80 -15.10 -14.05 -9.10
C ARG A 80 -15.81 -12.79 -8.64
N GLY A 81 -15.30 -11.62 -9.05
CA GLY A 81 -15.62 -10.36 -8.40
C GLY A 81 -14.89 -10.22 -7.06
N GLY A 82 -14.93 -9.01 -6.52
CA GLY A 82 -14.14 -8.61 -5.36
C GLY A 82 -12.99 -7.69 -5.75
N GLU A 83 -12.50 -6.95 -4.76
CA GLU A 83 -11.48 -5.92 -4.96
C GLU A 83 -10.46 -5.93 -3.82
N TRP A 84 -9.25 -5.48 -4.16
CA TRP A 84 -8.27 -5.03 -3.18
C TRP A 84 -8.30 -3.51 -3.22
N SER A 85 -8.93 -2.93 -2.20
CA SER A 85 -9.11 -1.49 -2.05
C SER A 85 -8.55 -0.99 -0.73
N GLY A 86 -8.42 0.32 -0.62
CA GLY A 86 -7.95 0.98 0.59
C GLY A 86 -8.57 2.37 0.78
N GLN A 87 -7.94 3.19 1.62
CA GLN A 87 -8.50 4.48 2.03
C GLN A 87 -7.95 5.67 1.22
N ALA A 88 -6.98 5.44 0.33
CA ALA A 88 -6.42 6.49 -0.52
C ALA A 88 -7.30 6.69 -1.76
N PHE A 89 -8.21 7.66 -1.71
CA PHE A 89 -9.14 7.90 -2.81
C PHE A 89 -8.47 8.61 -3.98
N MET A 90 -8.61 8.04 -5.18
CA MET A 90 -8.10 8.60 -6.42
C MET A 90 -9.08 8.38 -7.57
N CYS A 91 -8.83 9.02 -8.72
CA CYS A 91 -9.71 8.93 -9.88
C CYS A 91 -9.39 7.71 -10.75
N THR A 92 -10.42 7.00 -11.21
CA THR A 92 -10.31 5.89 -12.16
C THR A 92 -11.37 6.00 -13.26
N ARG A 93 -11.30 5.15 -14.29
CA ARG A 93 -12.34 5.03 -15.32
C ARG A 93 -12.42 3.60 -15.84
N GLU A 94 -13.49 3.26 -16.55
CA GLU A 94 -13.75 1.90 -17.03
C GLU A 94 -12.70 1.35 -18.00
N LYS A 95 -12.20 2.18 -18.93
CA LYS A 95 -11.19 1.80 -19.93
C LYS A 95 -9.78 2.17 -19.49
N GLU A 96 -8.76 1.66 -20.17
CA GLU A 96 -7.36 2.06 -19.96
C GLU A 96 -7.19 3.58 -19.91
N PHE A 97 -6.33 4.08 -19.02
CA PHE A 97 -6.30 5.44 -18.53
C PHE A 97 -4.98 5.88 -17.92
N THR A 98 -4.78 7.18 -18.02
CA THR A 98 -3.83 7.97 -17.24
C THR A 98 -4.56 9.24 -16.85
N ILE A 99 -4.71 9.49 -15.55
CA ILE A 99 -5.41 10.65 -15.00
C ILE A 99 -4.46 11.39 -14.08
N ARG A 100 -4.37 12.71 -14.28
CA ARG A 100 -3.60 13.62 -13.41
C ARG A 100 -4.54 14.28 -12.41
N GLY A 101 -4.12 14.34 -11.15
CA GLY A 101 -4.88 14.90 -10.03
C GLY A 101 -5.96 13.98 -9.49
N THR A 102 -6.21 14.07 -8.19
CA THR A 102 -7.16 13.24 -7.43
C THR A 102 -8.45 13.97 -7.07
N ASP A 103 -8.55 15.26 -7.42
CA ASP A 103 -9.67 16.10 -7.05
C ASP A 103 -10.80 16.02 -8.08
N ASP A 104 -12.02 16.25 -7.60
CA ASP A 104 -13.25 16.37 -8.39
C ASP A 104 -13.49 15.23 -9.39
N CYS A 105 -13.11 13.99 -9.06
CA CYS A 105 -13.19 12.84 -9.98
C CYS A 105 -14.57 12.73 -10.66
N LEU A 106 -15.65 12.75 -9.87
CA LEU A 106 -17.02 12.61 -10.38
C LEU A 106 -17.41 13.78 -11.30
N ALA A 107 -17.07 15.03 -10.94
CA ALA A 107 -17.37 16.20 -11.77
C ALA A 107 -16.58 16.21 -13.08
N ARG A 108 -15.42 15.55 -13.10
CA ARG A 108 -14.56 15.34 -14.28
C ARG A 108 -14.97 14.10 -15.09
N GLY A 109 -16.00 13.36 -14.67
CA GLY A 109 -16.50 12.16 -15.36
C GLY A 109 -15.69 10.89 -15.06
N TYR A 110 -14.99 10.85 -13.93
CA TYR A 110 -14.22 9.71 -13.43
C TYR A 110 -14.88 9.11 -12.19
N ASP A 111 -14.56 7.86 -11.89
CA ASP A 111 -14.95 7.21 -10.65
C ASP A 111 -14.01 7.58 -9.51
N ARG A 112 -14.52 7.59 -8.29
CA ARG A 112 -13.72 7.80 -7.07
C ARG A 112 -13.47 6.45 -6.40
N THR A 113 -12.26 5.94 -6.52
CA THR A 113 -11.89 4.59 -6.08
C THR A 113 -10.86 4.64 -4.95
N GLY A 114 -10.98 3.75 -3.97
CA GLY A 114 -10.05 3.64 -2.85
C GLY A 114 -8.89 2.69 -3.15
N PHE A 115 -7.66 3.19 -3.10
CA PHE A 115 -6.44 2.44 -3.30
C PHE A 115 -5.81 2.06 -1.96
N PHE A 116 -5.19 0.88 -1.88
CA PHE A 116 -4.36 0.50 -0.74
C PHE A 116 -2.92 1.00 -0.93
N GLU A 117 -2.29 1.40 0.17
CA GLU A 117 -0.93 1.92 0.16
C GLU A 117 0.10 0.80 0.21
N VAL A 118 1.18 0.95 -0.55
CA VAL A 118 2.35 0.09 -0.59
C VAL A 118 3.56 0.94 -0.23
N ASP A 119 4.18 0.66 0.92
CA ASP A 119 5.46 1.24 1.32
C ASP A 119 6.60 0.39 0.73
N THR A 120 7.38 0.98 -0.18
CA THR A 120 8.53 0.33 -0.81
C THR A 120 9.80 0.47 0.01
N GLY A 121 9.78 1.23 1.11
CA GLY A 121 10.95 1.48 1.95
C GLY A 121 12.09 2.17 1.19
N ASP A 122 11.76 3.06 0.26
CA ASP A 122 12.72 3.77 -0.61
C ASP A 122 13.53 2.85 -1.54
N GLN A 123 13.06 1.61 -1.75
CA GLN A 123 13.72 0.68 -2.66
C GLN A 123 13.47 1.06 -4.12
N PRO A 124 14.50 0.99 -4.99
CA PRO A 124 14.36 1.35 -6.40
C PRO A 124 13.53 0.34 -7.21
N SER A 125 13.21 -0.81 -6.63
CA SER A 125 12.38 -1.87 -7.23
C SER A 125 11.52 -2.52 -6.17
N TRP A 126 10.29 -2.88 -6.52
CA TRP A 126 9.37 -3.50 -5.58
C TRP A 126 8.46 -4.52 -6.26
N THR A 127 8.03 -5.53 -5.53
CA THR A 127 7.06 -6.52 -6.03
C THR A 127 5.93 -6.71 -5.04
N VAL A 128 4.71 -6.42 -5.48
CA VAL A 128 3.48 -6.69 -4.72
C VAL A 128 2.98 -8.10 -5.05
N GLN A 129 2.59 -8.86 -4.03
CA GLN A 129 2.02 -10.19 -4.17
C GLN A 129 0.53 -10.10 -3.85
N LEU A 130 -0.34 -10.31 -4.84
CA LEU A 130 -1.78 -10.42 -4.62
C LEU A 130 -2.15 -11.88 -4.38
N THR A 131 -2.81 -12.12 -3.26
CA THR A 131 -3.39 -13.43 -2.90
C THR A 131 -4.89 -13.31 -2.85
N GLU A 132 -5.59 -14.44 -2.89
CA GLU A 132 -7.06 -14.48 -2.77
C GLU A 132 -7.48 -13.62 -1.58
N SER A 133 -8.47 -12.74 -1.80
CA SER A 133 -8.94 -11.77 -0.80
C SER A 133 -9.45 -12.48 0.45
N ALA A 134 -8.58 -12.77 1.39
CA ALA A 134 -8.91 -12.84 2.79
C ALA A 134 -8.68 -11.42 3.31
N ASP A 135 -9.78 -10.68 3.49
CA ASP A 135 -9.87 -9.39 4.17
C ASP A 135 -8.51 -8.76 4.47
N GLN A 136 -8.07 -7.81 3.63
CA GLN A 136 -7.19 -6.78 4.14
C GLN A 136 -8.02 -6.03 5.20
N ALA A 137 -7.93 -6.51 6.44
CA ALA A 137 -8.44 -5.82 7.61
C ALA A 137 -8.06 -4.34 7.44
N PRO A 138 -8.98 -3.40 7.71
CA PRO A 138 -8.65 -1.99 7.68
C PRO A 138 -7.32 -1.84 8.40
N MET A 139 -6.29 -1.31 7.74
CA MET A 139 -5.07 -0.90 8.44
C MET A 139 -5.56 -0.09 9.63
N GLN A 140 -5.52 -0.71 10.82
CA GLN A 140 -5.96 -0.06 12.03
C GLN A 140 -5.14 1.23 12.05
N PRO A 141 -5.78 2.41 12.13
CA PRO A 141 -5.04 3.65 12.22
C PRO A 141 -4.02 3.45 13.32
N LEU A 142 -2.75 3.64 12.92
CA LEU A 142 -1.59 3.41 13.74
C LEU A 142 -1.93 3.88 15.13
N GLN A 143 -1.98 2.91 16.05
CA GLN A 143 -2.41 3.06 17.41
C GLN A 143 -2.03 4.46 17.90
N SER A 144 -3.04 5.22 18.35
CA SER A 144 -2.87 6.30 19.30
C SER A 144 -2.18 5.75 20.54
N ARG A 145 -0.89 5.40 20.44
CA ARG A 145 0.06 5.24 21.53
C ARG A 145 0.44 6.65 21.95
N VAL A 146 -0.56 7.38 22.43
CA VAL A 146 -0.29 8.40 23.43
C VAL A 146 -0.13 7.58 24.70
N PRO A 147 1.04 7.54 25.36
CA PRO A 147 1.09 7.10 26.74
C PRO A 147 0.06 7.95 27.48
N MET A 148 -0.97 7.30 28.03
CA MET A 148 -1.91 7.98 28.90
C MET A 148 -1.07 8.55 30.05
N LEU A 149 -0.76 9.84 29.98
CA LEU A 149 -0.17 10.55 31.10
C LEU A 149 -1.25 10.53 32.16
N GLN A 150 -1.04 9.68 33.17
CA GLN A 150 -1.96 9.44 34.27
C GLN A 150 -2.35 10.79 34.87
N THR A 151 -3.61 11.19 34.70
CA THR A 151 -4.17 12.32 35.44
C THR A 151 -4.13 11.96 36.92
N PRO A 152 -3.55 12.78 37.81
CA PRO A 152 -3.55 12.51 39.23
C PRO A 152 -4.98 12.36 39.77
N PRO A 153 -5.23 11.51 40.78
CA PRO A 153 -6.55 11.38 41.37
C PRO A 153 -6.95 12.73 42.00
N ALA A 154 -8.12 13.22 41.62
CA ALA A 154 -8.74 14.37 42.27
C ALA A 154 -8.92 14.08 43.76
N ALA A 155 -8.20 14.84 44.59
CA ALA A 155 -8.37 14.84 46.03
C ALA A 155 -9.84 15.10 46.40
N GLY A 156 -10.34 14.33 47.36
CA GLY A 156 -11.75 14.25 47.73
C GLY A 156 -12.37 15.61 48.09
N ARG A 157 -13.59 15.82 47.60
CA ARG A 157 -14.49 16.84 48.15
C ARG A 157 -15.21 16.26 49.37
N PRO A 158 -15.22 16.93 50.53
CA PRO A 158 -16.02 16.51 51.67
C PRO A 158 -17.52 16.68 51.38
N SER A 159 -18.28 15.64 51.73
CA SER A 159 -19.74 15.58 51.64
C SER A 159 -20.39 16.62 52.56
N ALA A 160 -21.37 17.37 52.05
CA ALA A 160 -22.22 18.22 52.88
C ALA A 160 -23.14 17.38 53.77
N PRO A 161 -23.43 17.80 55.02
CA PRO A 161 -24.30 17.06 55.92
C PRO A 161 -25.78 17.20 55.55
N THR A 162 -26.50 16.08 55.63
CA THR A 162 -27.96 15.95 55.45
C THR A 162 -28.73 16.72 56.54
N PRO A 163 -29.74 17.54 56.21
CA PRO A 163 -30.62 18.11 57.22
C PRO A 163 -31.62 17.07 57.77
N PRO A 164 -31.96 17.10 59.06
CA PRO A 164 -32.81 16.09 59.69
C PRO A 164 -34.27 16.23 59.25
N SER A 165 -34.89 15.08 58.94
CA SER A 165 -36.33 14.91 58.75
C SER A 165 -37.09 15.23 60.03
N ARG A 166 -37.90 16.29 60.04
CA ARG A 166 -38.83 16.55 61.15
C ARG A 166 -40.19 15.94 60.85
N SER A 167 -40.49 14.88 61.59
CA SER A 167 -41.78 14.20 61.70
C SER A 167 -42.82 15.08 62.41
N ARG A 168 -44.08 14.91 61.99
CA ARG A 168 -45.36 15.11 62.71
C ARG A 168 -45.84 16.55 62.98
N ASN A 169 -47.04 16.89 62.50
CA ASN A 169 -48.30 16.44 63.12
C ASN A 169 -49.43 16.37 62.08
#